data_AF-A0A3D4AGZ8-F1
#
_entry.id   AF-A0A3D4AGZ8-F1
#
_cell.length_a   1.000
_cell.length_b   1.000
_cell.length_c   1.000
_cell.angle_alpha   90.00
_cell.angle_beta   90.00
_cell.angle_gamma   90.00
#
_symmetry.space_group_name_H-M   'P 1'
#
loop_
_entity.id
_entity.type
_entity.pdbx_description
1 polymer ?
#
loop_
_entity_poly.entity_id
_entity_poly.type
_entity_poly.pdbx_seq_one_letter_code
_entity_poly.pdbx_strand_id
1 'polypeptide(L)'
;MKSIFVKLFVLFGAPIVIIKAASGQNSQPLSEFNKLVVRDDVKVELVIADRYSVYMEGGLQAESSLKINNQTLELTRDQANGKTVKVFVKNVTSIVIEDLGSVESVDTLRGANISIKIDDKAKADLLVSVTNLVVDADGAGILTIAGTTEKASVKVDGGASVKGEDLVCQQLIIETDGISKARVQSIQTLNAKADGLSSIRFKGEPQNKSFSIDDLASIKGSKYGDDYTSVLNTAIADEKENPSNDGDTTRVKIGKRKLMIIEDKKKDKVYGKDDAEKTHEMKSVWGGFELGVQGFATPSMNVRMPASHKFLESNIGSSWFFALNMGDLDGHIIKNKLALTTGLGIVWNNIHFDGNDYLTPNANTLTATSPNAGTTLSLNKLYTFDFTAPLLIKFAPGTSKKSKGGFHIATGAIVHYLATSRVVTETSSGGYHQRVEMNDDFNINPFRVDATVRVGYDRVKLFANYALTPYFNTSKAPDVRLFSAGLTLIGF
;
A
#
# COMPACT_ATOMS: atom_id res chain seq x y z
N MET A 1 -35.48 11.23 -22.18
CA MET A 1 -35.77 11.02 -20.74
C MET A 1 -34.62 10.19 -20.16
N LYS A 2 -33.46 10.74 -19.78
CA LYS A 2 -33.14 11.65 -18.66
C LYS A 2 -33.93 11.33 -17.38
N SER A 3 -33.31 10.58 -16.47
CA SER A 3 -33.55 10.57 -15.02
C SER A 3 -32.63 9.53 -14.35
N ILE A 4 -31.45 9.96 -13.86
CA ILE A 4 -31.15 10.12 -12.43
C ILE A 4 -30.76 8.79 -11.77
N PHE A 5 -29.45 8.54 -11.70
CA PHE A 5 -28.86 7.79 -10.59
C PHE A 5 -27.73 8.64 -9.99
N VAL A 6 -27.99 8.96 -8.73
CA VAL A 6 -27.29 9.77 -7.75
C VAL A 6 -25.76 9.58 -7.76
N LYS A 7 -25.02 10.66 -8.01
CA LYS A 7 -23.63 10.81 -7.59
C LYS A 7 -23.65 11.10 -6.09
N LEU A 8 -23.27 10.12 -5.26
CA LEU A 8 -22.96 10.37 -3.86
C LEU A 8 -21.52 10.88 -3.78
N PHE A 9 -21.34 12.19 -3.74
CA PHE A 9 -20.10 12.82 -3.30
C PHE A 9 -19.98 12.56 -1.79
N VAL A 10 -19.15 11.61 -1.39
CA VAL A 10 -18.67 11.55 -0.01
C VAL A 10 -17.58 12.61 0.11
N LEU A 11 -17.94 13.72 0.74
CA LEU A 11 -17.02 14.74 1.22
C LEU A 11 -16.18 14.11 2.33
N PHE A 12 -15.08 13.45 1.99
CA PHE A 12 -14.04 13.16 2.98
C PHE A 12 -13.39 14.48 3.33
N GLY A 13 -13.52 14.87 4.61
CA GLY A 13 -12.86 16.05 5.16
C GLY A 13 -11.38 16.01 4.80
N ALA A 14 -10.93 17.05 4.10
CA ALA A 14 -9.52 17.37 4.02
C ALA A 14 -8.96 17.40 5.45
N PRO A 15 -7.77 16.84 5.71
CA PRO A 15 -7.08 17.18 6.94
C PRO A 15 -6.91 18.70 6.93
N ILE A 16 -7.53 19.39 7.89
CA ILE A 16 -7.16 20.75 8.21
C ILE A 16 -5.70 20.66 8.65
N VAL A 17 -4.81 21.02 7.73
CA VAL A 17 -3.44 21.37 8.07
C VAL A 17 -3.56 22.60 8.95
N ILE A 18 -3.33 22.44 10.25
CA ILE A 18 -3.06 23.57 11.12
C ILE A 18 -1.74 24.16 10.60
N ILE A 19 -1.86 25.25 9.84
CA ILE A 19 -0.74 26.15 9.63
C ILE A 19 -0.43 26.73 11.00
N LYS A 20 0.51 26.12 11.73
CA LYS A 20 1.32 26.91 12.64
C LYS A 20 1.88 28.03 11.77
N ALA A 21 1.70 29.28 12.19
CA ALA A 21 2.51 30.36 11.65
C ALA A 21 3.96 29.95 11.87
N ALA A 22 4.58 29.42 10.83
CA ALA A 22 5.99 29.09 10.84
C ALA A 22 6.70 30.41 11.08
N SER A 23 7.60 30.41 12.06
CA SER A 23 8.76 31.31 12.02
C SER A 23 9.24 31.35 10.57
N GLY A 24 9.17 32.52 9.93
CA GLY A 24 9.32 32.68 8.48
C GLY A 24 10.49 31.85 7.93
N GLN A 25 10.16 30.76 7.27
CA GLN A 25 11.11 29.88 6.60
C GLN A 25 10.97 30.15 5.11
N ASN A 26 11.72 31.15 4.63
CA ASN A 26 11.67 31.56 3.23
C ASN A 26 12.28 30.45 2.36
N SER A 27 11.47 29.86 1.48
CA SER A 27 11.97 29.13 0.32
C SER A 27 12.79 30.06 -0.56
N GLN A 28 13.93 29.63 -1.07
CA GLN A 28 14.72 30.39 -2.03
C GLN A 28 14.02 30.36 -3.40
N PRO A 29 13.64 31.51 -3.98
CA PRO A 29 13.08 31.57 -5.34
C PRO A 29 14.10 31.10 -6.38
N LEU A 30 13.60 30.48 -7.45
CA LEU A 30 14.39 30.04 -8.60
C LEU A 30 13.84 30.64 -9.89
N SER A 31 14.70 30.73 -10.90
CA SER A 31 14.26 30.91 -12.28
C SER A 31 13.45 29.70 -12.76
N GLU A 32 12.66 29.88 -13.82
CA GLU A 32 11.89 28.81 -14.43
C GLU A 32 12.76 27.65 -14.93
N PHE A 33 12.33 26.42 -14.62
CA PHE A 33 12.96 25.18 -15.06
C PHE A 33 11.89 24.11 -15.28
N ASN A 34 12.18 23.15 -16.15
CA ASN A 34 11.31 22.00 -16.44
C ASN A 34 12.07 20.67 -16.46
N LYS A 35 13.39 20.70 -16.32
CA LYS A 35 14.25 19.52 -16.12
C LYS A 35 14.83 19.53 -14.70
N LEU A 36 14.72 18.40 -14.02
CA LEU A 36 15.34 18.15 -12.73
C LEU A 36 16.43 17.09 -12.88
N VAL A 37 17.63 17.39 -12.41
CA VAL A 37 18.76 16.45 -12.33
C VAL A 37 19.17 16.32 -10.87
N VAL A 38 19.19 15.09 -10.35
CA VAL A 38 19.59 14.79 -8.97
C VAL A 38 20.74 13.80 -8.99
N ARG A 39 21.84 14.17 -8.35
CA ARG A 39 23.09 13.40 -8.29
C ARG A 39 23.58 13.29 -6.86
N ASP A 40 24.55 12.41 -6.64
CA ASP A 40 25.07 12.06 -5.32
C ASP A 40 23.98 11.61 -4.33
N ASP A 41 24.31 11.60 -3.03
CA ASP A 41 23.43 11.25 -1.92
C ASP A 41 22.52 12.43 -1.52
N VAL A 42 21.52 12.71 -2.36
CA VAL A 42 20.50 13.76 -2.13
C VAL A 42 19.09 13.20 -2.22
N LYS A 43 18.25 13.54 -1.23
CA LYS A 43 16.81 13.29 -1.29
C LYS A 43 16.06 14.56 -1.73
N VAL A 44 15.22 14.44 -2.75
CA VAL A 44 14.37 15.50 -3.28
C VAL A 44 12.90 15.13 -3.13
N GLU A 45 12.12 16.05 -2.56
CA GLU A 45 10.66 16.02 -2.55
C GLU A 45 10.15 17.02 -3.60
N LEU A 46 9.56 16.52 -4.68
CA LEU A 46 9.04 17.32 -5.78
C LEU A 46 7.56 17.65 -5.55
N VAL A 47 7.25 18.94 -5.48
CA VAL A 47 5.93 19.50 -5.15
C VAL A 47 5.43 20.34 -6.33
N ILE A 48 4.19 20.11 -6.76
CA ILE A 48 3.58 20.91 -7.82
C ILE A 48 3.03 22.20 -7.21
N ALA A 49 3.48 23.35 -7.69
CA ALA A 49 3.08 24.67 -7.19
C ALA A 49 3.06 25.73 -8.29
N ASP A 50 2.41 26.86 -8.04
CA ASP A 50 2.34 28.01 -8.95
C ASP A 50 3.62 28.86 -9.00
N ARG A 51 4.73 28.35 -8.45
CA ARG A 51 6.03 29.03 -8.32
C ARG A 51 7.21 28.08 -8.53
N TYR A 52 8.37 28.66 -8.82
CA TYR A 52 9.66 27.98 -8.86
C TYR A 52 10.46 28.37 -7.61
N SER A 53 10.68 27.43 -6.70
CA SER A 53 11.43 27.69 -5.48
C SER A 53 11.95 26.40 -4.87
N VAL A 54 12.95 26.50 -4.02
CA VAL A 54 13.43 25.39 -3.19
C VAL A 54 13.39 25.73 -1.72
N TYR A 55 13.22 24.70 -0.91
CA TYR A 55 13.28 24.81 0.53
C TYR A 55 14.13 23.67 1.09
N MET A 56 14.98 24.00 2.05
CA MET A 56 15.79 23.05 2.79
C MET A 56 15.91 23.53 4.24
N GLU A 57 15.78 22.60 5.17
CA GLU A 57 15.93 22.91 6.59
C GLU A 57 17.37 23.33 6.91
N GLY A 58 17.55 24.52 7.48
CA GLY A 58 18.88 25.10 7.76
C GLY A 58 19.50 25.88 6.60
N GLY A 59 18.76 26.04 5.49
CA GLY A 59 19.19 26.86 4.34
C GLY A 59 20.22 26.17 3.44
N LEU A 60 20.38 26.72 2.23
CA LEU A 60 21.42 26.32 1.29
C LEU A 60 22.77 26.91 1.74
N GLN A 61 23.86 26.18 1.49
CA GLN A 61 25.22 26.71 1.68
C GLN A 61 25.43 27.93 0.77
N ALA A 62 25.95 29.02 1.34
CA ALA A 62 26.09 30.30 0.63
C ALA A 62 27.02 30.22 -0.60
N GLU A 63 27.98 29.29 -0.59
CA GLU A 63 28.89 29.04 -1.72
C GLU A 63 28.31 28.07 -2.76
N SER A 64 27.29 27.29 -2.39
CA SER A 64 26.60 26.31 -3.26
C SER A 64 25.41 26.93 -3.97
N SER A 65 25.61 28.03 -4.69
CA SER A 65 24.51 28.70 -5.40
C SER A 65 23.81 27.72 -6.36
N LEU A 66 22.50 27.50 -6.17
CA LEU A 66 21.69 26.76 -7.14
C LEU A 66 21.57 27.58 -8.42
N LYS A 67 22.07 27.03 -9.52
CA LYS A 67 21.98 27.66 -10.84
C LYS A 67 21.03 26.87 -11.71
N ILE A 68 20.08 27.58 -12.31
CA ILE A 68 19.27 27.04 -13.40
C ILE A 68 20.01 27.32 -14.70
N ASN A 69 20.50 26.28 -15.34
CA ASN A 69 21.15 26.37 -16.65
C ASN A 69 20.27 25.67 -17.68
N ASN A 70 19.90 26.34 -18.77
CA ASN A 70 19.06 25.76 -19.82
C ASN A 70 17.78 25.10 -19.28
N GLN A 71 17.05 25.79 -18.39
CA GLN A 71 15.83 25.28 -17.74
C GLN A 71 16.04 23.96 -16.97
N THR A 72 17.27 23.67 -16.57
CA THR A 72 17.64 22.51 -15.75
C THR A 72 18.01 22.96 -14.35
N LEU A 73 17.30 22.44 -13.35
CA LEU A 73 17.74 22.47 -11.96
C LEU A 73 18.57 21.22 -11.69
N GLU A 74 19.81 21.41 -11.27
CA GLU A 74 20.69 20.34 -10.80
C GLU A 74 20.85 20.43 -9.29
N LEU A 75 20.77 19.28 -8.61
CA LEU A 75 20.94 19.13 -7.16
C LEU A 75 21.96 18.03 -6.86
N THR A 76 23.05 18.42 -6.17
CA THR A 76 24.14 17.54 -5.72
C THR A 76 24.27 17.57 -4.20
N ARG A 77 25.07 16.66 -3.61
CA ARG A 77 25.24 16.59 -2.14
C ARG A 77 25.77 17.89 -1.55
N ASP A 78 26.69 18.55 -2.23
CA ASP A 78 27.32 19.81 -1.80
C ASP A 78 26.32 20.97 -1.79
N GLN A 79 25.36 20.95 -2.71
CA GLN A 79 24.24 21.89 -2.71
C GLN A 79 23.24 21.54 -1.62
N ALA A 80 22.98 20.25 -1.41
CA ALA A 80 21.98 19.76 -0.47
C ALA A 80 22.44 19.74 1.00
N ASN A 81 23.75 19.85 1.25
CA ASN A 81 24.38 19.62 2.56
C ASN A 81 23.95 18.29 3.22
N GLY A 82 23.74 17.25 2.40
CA GLY A 82 23.25 15.94 2.84
C GLY A 82 21.82 15.93 3.42
N LYS A 83 21.03 16.99 3.23
CA LYS A 83 19.65 17.09 3.70
C LYS A 83 18.64 16.85 2.59
N THR A 84 17.38 16.67 2.98
CA THR A 84 16.26 16.60 2.03
C THR A 84 15.92 18.00 1.49
N VAL A 85 15.72 18.10 0.18
CA VAL A 85 15.39 19.34 -0.54
C VAL A 85 13.96 19.26 -1.06
N LYS A 86 13.11 20.21 -0.67
CA LYS A 86 11.79 20.39 -1.26
C LYS A 86 11.90 21.30 -2.48
N VAL A 87 11.49 20.79 -3.64
CA VAL A 87 11.51 21.52 -4.92
C VAL A 87 10.06 21.83 -5.31
N PHE A 88 9.73 23.11 -5.45
CA PHE A 88 8.43 23.57 -5.93
C PHE A 88 8.55 23.95 -7.40
N VAL A 89 7.70 23.36 -8.25
CA VAL A 89 7.72 23.55 -9.70
C VAL A 89 6.30 23.55 -10.27
N LYS A 90 6.05 24.30 -11.35
CA LYS A 90 4.75 24.29 -12.04
C LYS A 90 4.51 22.98 -12.81
N ASN A 91 5.54 22.53 -13.53
CA ASN A 91 5.53 21.30 -14.31
C ASN A 91 6.96 20.79 -14.49
N VAL A 92 7.10 19.51 -14.83
CA VAL A 92 8.38 18.90 -15.15
C VAL A 92 8.20 18.04 -16.40
N THR A 93 9.15 18.14 -17.31
CA THR A 93 9.18 17.36 -18.56
C THR A 93 10.31 16.32 -18.55
N SER A 94 11.32 16.49 -17.70
CA SER A 94 12.42 15.55 -17.57
C SER A 94 12.91 15.45 -16.13
N ILE A 95 13.06 14.22 -15.62
CA ILE A 95 13.69 13.92 -14.34
C ILE A 95 14.85 12.96 -14.61
N VAL A 96 16.06 13.30 -14.18
CA VAL A 96 17.25 12.46 -14.29
C VAL A 96 17.82 12.25 -12.90
N ILE A 97 18.09 11.01 -12.54
CA ILE A 97 18.56 10.63 -11.21
C ILE A 97 19.72 9.65 -11.37
N GLU A 98 20.88 10.02 -10.85
CA GLU A 98 22.13 9.28 -10.99
C GLU A 98 22.77 9.08 -9.60
N ASP A 99 23.83 8.28 -9.52
CA ASP A 99 24.54 7.93 -8.28
C ASP A 99 23.64 7.31 -7.17
N LEU A 100 23.42 8.04 -6.08
CA LEU A 100 22.60 7.68 -4.91
C LEU A 100 21.38 8.60 -4.77
N GLY A 101 21.04 9.33 -5.84
CA GLY A 101 19.98 10.33 -5.82
C GLY A 101 18.62 9.70 -5.53
N SER A 102 17.78 10.43 -4.81
CA SER A 102 16.42 9.99 -4.52
C SER A 102 15.40 11.09 -4.83
N VAL A 103 14.37 10.76 -5.61
CA VAL A 103 13.27 11.68 -5.91
C VAL A 103 11.94 11.08 -5.52
N GLU A 104 11.15 11.83 -4.76
CA GLU A 104 9.78 11.48 -4.38
C GLU A 104 8.85 12.60 -4.86
N SER A 105 7.80 12.28 -5.62
CA SER A 105 6.76 13.25 -5.93
C SER A 105 5.73 13.29 -4.81
N VAL A 106 5.53 14.46 -4.19
CA VAL A 106 4.48 14.67 -3.19
C VAL A 106 3.11 14.81 -3.85
N ASP A 107 3.07 15.43 -5.04
CA ASP A 107 1.87 15.63 -5.85
C ASP A 107 1.93 14.87 -7.18
N THR A 108 0.78 14.74 -7.85
CA THR A 108 0.72 14.15 -9.20
C THR A 108 1.41 15.05 -10.23
N LEU A 109 2.42 14.53 -10.90
CA LEU A 109 3.07 15.17 -12.04
C LEU A 109 2.14 15.12 -13.26
N ARG A 110 1.70 16.28 -13.73
CA ARG A 110 0.76 16.43 -14.85
C ARG A 110 1.44 17.07 -16.04
N GLY A 111 1.13 16.60 -17.25
CA GLY A 111 1.69 17.15 -18.47
C GLY A 111 1.46 16.27 -19.70
N ALA A 112 1.82 16.79 -20.87
CA ALA A 112 1.71 16.02 -22.10
C ALA A 112 2.82 14.97 -22.21
N ASN A 113 4.06 15.34 -21.92
CA ASN A 113 5.22 14.46 -22.07
C ASN A 113 6.12 14.56 -20.84
N ILE A 114 6.49 13.41 -20.28
CA ILE A 114 7.51 13.34 -19.23
C ILE A 114 8.51 12.22 -19.55
N SER A 115 9.79 12.52 -19.36
CA SER A 115 10.90 11.58 -19.48
C SER A 115 11.57 11.38 -18.12
N ILE A 116 11.79 10.13 -17.74
CA ILE A 116 12.42 9.76 -16.47
C ILE A 116 13.62 8.88 -16.78
N LYS A 117 14.82 9.33 -16.41
CA LYS A 117 16.05 8.53 -16.46
C LYS A 117 16.51 8.21 -15.03
N ILE A 118 16.75 6.93 -14.74
CA ILE A 118 17.36 6.47 -13.50
C ILE A 118 18.61 5.65 -13.84
N ASP A 119 19.73 5.97 -13.20
CA ASP A 119 21.02 5.31 -13.39
C ASP A 119 21.66 4.95 -12.03
N ASP A 120 22.71 4.14 -12.04
CA ASP A 120 23.46 3.72 -10.85
C ASP A 120 22.56 3.16 -9.72
N LYS A 121 22.67 3.63 -8.48
CA LYS A 121 21.88 3.15 -7.33
C LYS A 121 20.74 4.10 -6.97
N ALA A 122 20.33 4.94 -7.92
CA ALA A 122 19.30 5.94 -7.72
C ALA A 122 17.92 5.32 -7.47
N LYS A 123 17.06 6.08 -6.78
CA LYS A 123 15.69 5.66 -6.45
C LYS A 123 14.66 6.75 -6.77
N ALA A 124 13.54 6.37 -7.36
CA ALA A 124 12.41 7.28 -7.52
C ALA A 124 11.08 6.66 -7.11
N ASP A 125 10.24 7.43 -6.44
CA ASP A 125 8.84 7.10 -6.15
C ASP A 125 7.95 8.23 -6.72
N LEU A 126 7.28 7.97 -7.85
CA LEU A 126 6.64 9.00 -8.67
C LEU A 126 5.15 8.72 -8.94
N LEU A 127 4.31 9.74 -8.85
CA LEU A 127 2.89 9.73 -9.20
C LEU A 127 2.65 10.59 -10.44
N VAL A 128 2.14 10.00 -11.53
CA VAL A 128 2.01 10.68 -12.82
C VAL A 128 0.59 10.62 -13.41
N SER A 129 0.20 11.68 -14.11
CA SER A 129 -1.01 11.74 -14.93
C SER A 129 -0.67 12.47 -16.23
N VAL A 130 -0.16 11.73 -17.21
CA VAL A 130 0.44 12.29 -18.43
C VAL A 130 -0.09 11.65 -19.71
N THR A 131 0.14 12.25 -20.87
CA THR A 131 -0.23 11.64 -22.16
C THR A 131 0.85 10.64 -22.62
N ASN A 132 2.12 11.05 -22.63
CA ASN A 132 3.25 10.23 -23.05
C ASN A 132 4.29 10.17 -21.93
N LEU A 133 4.70 8.96 -21.60
CA LEU A 133 5.71 8.65 -20.59
C LEU A 133 6.87 7.90 -21.24
N VAL A 134 8.09 8.38 -21.00
CA VAL A 134 9.33 7.67 -21.35
C VAL A 134 10.09 7.37 -20.07
N VAL A 135 10.47 6.12 -19.89
CA VAL A 135 11.29 5.66 -18.77
C VAL A 135 12.52 4.95 -19.32
N ASP A 136 13.69 5.33 -18.83
CA ASP A 136 14.96 4.66 -19.07
C ASP A 136 15.62 4.38 -17.71
N ALA A 137 15.69 3.10 -17.33
CA ALA A 137 16.22 2.67 -16.03
C ALA A 137 17.38 1.71 -16.22
N ASP A 138 18.57 2.08 -15.75
CA ASP A 138 19.81 1.32 -15.87
C ASP A 138 20.55 1.21 -14.51
N GLY A 139 21.73 0.60 -14.50
CA GLY A 139 22.54 0.39 -13.31
C GLY A 139 21.86 -0.57 -12.33
N ALA A 140 21.75 -0.18 -11.07
CA ALA A 140 20.98 -0.84 -10.01
C ALA A 140 19.77 0.02 -9.58
N GLY A 141 19.26 0.87 -10.47
CA GLY A 141 18.24 1.87 -10.18
C GLY A 141 16.88 1.26 -9.85
N ILE A 142 16.11 1.93 -8.99
CA ILE A 142 14.75 1.49 -8.60
C ILE A 142 13.74 2.60 -8.87
N LEU A 143 12.83 2.36 -9.82
CA LEU A 143 11.66 3.20 -10.06
C LEU A 143 10.40 2.53 -9.50
N THR A 144 9.69 3.22 -8.61
CA THR A 144 8.27 2.96 -8.33
C THR A 144 7.44 4.05 -8.99
N ILE A 145 6.47 3.69 -9.82
CA ILE A 145 5.63 4.65 -10.53
C ILE A 145 4.17 4.24 -10.53
N ALA A 146 3.28 5.19 -10.27
CA ALA A 146 1.83 4.99 -10.24
C ALA A 146 1.08 6.10 -10.97
N GLY A 147 -0.20 5.85 -11.29
CA GLY A 147 -1.11 6.83 -11.88
C GLY A 147 -1.61 6.41 -13.27
N THR A 148 -1.64 7.33 -14.24
CA THR A 148 -2.22 7.07 -15.56
C THR A 148 -1.40 7.64 -16.71
N THR A 149 -1.32 6.91 -17.82
CA THR A 149 -0.77 7.42 -19.09
C THR A 149 -1.48 6.85 -20.31
N GLU A 150 -1.53 7.61 -21.41
CA GLU A 150 -2.03 7.08 -22.69
C GLU A 150 -0.98 6.18 -23.35
N LYS A 151 0.27 6.66 -23.45
CA LYS A 151 1.38 5.93 -24.05
C LYS A 151 2.56 5.87 -23.11
N ALA A 152 3.18 4.71 -23.00
CA ALA A 152 4.42 4.51 -22.24
C ALA A 152 5.44 3.74 -23.08
N SER A 153 6.70 4.19 -23.03
CA SER A 153 7.88 3.47 -23.51
C SER A 153 8.82 3.29 -22.33
N VAL A 154 9.12 2.05 -21.97
CA VAL A 154 9.90 1.70 -20.78
C VAL A 154 11.09 0.83 -21.18
N LYS A 155 12.30 1.34 -21.02
CA LYS A 155 13.54 0.56 -21.13
C LYS A 155 14.08 0.26 -19.74
N VAL A 156 14.42 -1.01 -19.47
CA VAL A 156 15.05 -1.43 -18.22
C VAL A 156 16.27 -2.29 -18.52
N ASP A 157 17.44 -1.84 -18.10
CA ASP A 157 18.73 -2.46 -18.43
C ASP A 157 19.56 -2.70 -17.16
N GLY A 158 20.73 -3.33 -17.31
CA GLY A 158 21.64 -3.60 -16.20
C GLY A 158 21.00 -4.49 -15.13
N GLY A 159 21.00 -4.04 -13.87
CA GLY A 159 20.33 -4.65 -12.73
C GLY A 159 19.14 -3.84 -12.21
N ALA A 160 18.57 -2.94 -13.03
CA ALA A 160 17.52 -2.03 -12.62
C ALA A 160 16.16 -2.72 -12.40
N SER A 161 15.30 -2.09 -11.59
CA SER A 161 13.96 -2.57 -11.29
C SER A 161 12.91 -1.46 -11.46
N VAL A 162 11.92 -1.71 -12.31
CA VAL A 162 10.74 -0.84 -12.48
C VAL A 162 9.49 -1.50 -11.88
N LYS A 163 8.83 -0.80 -10.96
CA LYS A 163 7.56 -1.18 -10.31
C LYS A 163 6.47 -0.20 -10.75
N GLY A 164 5.89 -0.47 -11.92
CA GLY A 164 4.81 0.30 -12.54
C GLY A 164 3.49 -0.46 -12.61
N GLU A 165 3.21 -1.35 -11.66
CA GLU A 165 1.98 -2.16 -11.65
C GLU A 165 0.71 -1.36 -11.31
N ASP A 166 0.88 -0.19 -10.68
CA ASP A 166 -0.19 0.77 -10.38
C ASP A 166 -0.20 1.96 -11.35
N LEU A 167 0.61 1.89 -12.43
CA LEU A 167 0.59 2.83 -13.54
C LEU A 167 -0.31 2.26 -14.65
N VAL A 168 -1.49 2.85 -14.83
CA VAL A 168 -2.44 2.42 -15.84
C VAL A 168 -2.09 3.01 -17.21
N CYS A 169 -1.48 2.20 -18.08
CA CYS A 169 -1.17 2.59 -19.46
C CYS A 169 -2.26 2.12 -20.45
N GLN A 170 -2.65 2.94 -21.42
CA GLN A 170 -3.46 2.43 -22.55
C GLN A 170 -2.58 1.61 -23.50
N GLN A 171 -1.47 2.18 -23.93
CA GLN A 171 -0.50 1.58 -24.85
C GLN A 171 0.88 1.52 -24.19
N LEU A 172 1.50 0.33 -24.18
CA LEU A 172 2.80 0.13 -23.55
C LEU A 172 3.77 -0.58 -24.50
N ILE A 173 4.95 0.02 -24.67
CA ILE A 173 6.15 -0.62 -25.19
C ILE A 173 7.12 -0.80 -24.02
N ILE A 174 7.63 -2.01 -23.84
CA ILE A 174 8.62 -2.30 -22.80
C ILE A 174 9.75 -3.16 -23.35
N GLU A 175 10.98 -2.79 -23.03
CA GLU A 175 12.20 -3.50 -23.40
C GLU A 175 13.01 -3.74 -22.13
N THR A 176 13.39 -5.00 -21.87
CA THR A 176 14.24 -5.35 -20.74
C THR A 176 15.46 -6.15 -21.19
N ASP A 177 16.63 -5.85 -20.63
CA ASP A 177 17.90 -6.55 -20.89
C ASP A 177 18.69 -6.72 -19.57
N GLY A 178 19.81 -7.43 -19.58
CA GLY A 178 20.66 -7.67 -18.41
C GLY A 178 20.01 -8.58 -17.37
N ILE A 179 20.12 -8.21 -16.10
CA ILE A 179 19.50 -8.87 -14.92
C ILE A 179 18.39 -7.95 -14.36
N SER A 180 17.58 -7.39 -15.25
CA SER A 180 16.57 -6.40 -14.90
C SER A 180 15.19 -7.00 -14.58
N LYS A 181 14.35 -6.22 -13.89
CA LYS A 181 12.99 -6.63 -13.53
C LYS A 181 11.98 -5.53 -13.75
N ALA A 182 10.95 -5.80 -14.53
CA ALA A 182 9.85 -4.87 -14.75
C ALA A 182 8.50 -5.47 -14.30
N ARG A 183 7.73 -4.69 -13.56
CA ARG A 183 6.29 -4.91 -13.35
C ARG A 183 5.53 -3.75 -13.96
N VAL A 184 4.60 -4.03 -14.85
CA VAL A 184 3.88 -3.01 -15.62
C VAL A 184 2.40 -3.35 -15.76
N GLN A 185 1.59 -2.39 -16.21
CA GLN A 185 0.19 -2.62 -16.53
C GLN A 185 -0.19 -1.94 -17.85
N SER A 186 -0.97 -2.63 -18.69
CA SER A 186 -1.60 -2.00 -19.86
C SER A 186 -3.02 -2.50 -20.15
N ILE A 187 -3.83 -1.69 -20.84
CA ILE A 187 -5.25 -1.96 -21.09
C ILE A 187 -5.56 -2.23 -22.58
N GLN A 188 -4.87 -1.59 -23.53
CA GLN A 188 -5.15 -1.75 -24.96
C GLN A 188 -4.04 -2.51 -25.69
N THR A 189 -2.80 -2.04 -25.62
CA THR A 189 -1.67 -2.65 -26.33
C THR A 189 -0.49 -2.91 -25.41
N LEU A 190 0.19 -4.03 -25.64
CA LEU A 190 1.44 -4.39 -25.00
C LEU A 190 2.41 -4.95 -26.03
N ASN A 191 3.50 -4.24 -26.28
CA ASN A 191 4.66 -4.75 -27.01
C ASN A 191 5.78 -4.92 -25.99
N ALA A 192 6.17 -6.16 -25.69
CA ALA A 192 7.20 -6.45 -24.71
C ALA A 192 8.35 -7.26 -25.30
N LYS A 193 9.57 -6.72 -25.21
CA LYS A 193 10.82 -7.41 -25.52
C LYS A 193 11.57 -7.67 -24.23
N ALA A 194 12.00 -8.91 -24.01
CA ALA A 194 12.84 -9.28 -22.87
C ALA A 194 14.05 -10.07 -23.36
N ASP A 195 15.24 -9.69 -22.91
CA ASP A 195 16.53 -10.28 -23.28
C ASP A 195 17.39 -10.57 -22.02
N GLY A 196 18.49 -11.31 -22.16
CA GLY A 196 19.39 -11.69 -21.07
C GLY A 196 18.74 -12.55 -19.97
N LEU A 197 18.90 -12.15 -18.71
CA LEU A 197 18.28 -12.74 -17.52
C LEU A 197 17.10 -11.91 -17.00
N SER A 198 16.50 -11.08 -17.86
CA SER A 198 15.46 -10.14 -17.46
C SER A 198 14.08 -10.78 -17.24
N SER A 199 13.22 -10.09 -16.46
CA SER A 199 11.84 -10.56 -16.21
C SER A 199 10.82 -9.44 -16.29
N ILE A 200 9.85 -9.61 -17.19
CA ILE A 200 8.68 -8.74 -17.32
C ILE A 200 7.46 -9.44 -16.73
N ARG A 201 6.76 -8.75 -15.82
CA ARG A 201 5.42 -9.14 -15.37
C ARG A 201 4.44 -8.05 -15.72
N PHE A 202 3.32 -8.40 -16.35
CA PHE A 202 2.31 -7.42 -16.72
C PHE A 202 0.93 -7.74 -16.11
N LYS A 203 0.24 -6.69 -15.67
CA LYS A 203 -1.19 -6.70 -15.29
C LYS A 203 -2.04 -6.14 -16.42
N GLY A 204 -3.34 -6.43 -16.35
CA GLY A 204 -4.34 -6.01 -17.33
C GLY A 204 -4.61 -7.05 -18.41
N GLU A 205 -5.55 -6.74 -19.29
CA GLU A 205 -5.91 -7.56 -20.46
C GLU A 205 -5.83 -6.73 -21.73
N PRO A 206 -4.60 -6.44 -22.20
CA PRO A 206 -4.41 -5.73 -23.45
C PRO A 206 -5.06 -6.50 -24.61
N GLN A 207 -5.79 -5.78 -25.45
CA GLN A 207 -6.46 -6.31 -26.63
C GLN A 207 -5.45 -6.83 -27.65
N ASN A 208 -4.31 -6.14 -27.79
CA ASN A 208 -3.21 -6.53 -28.68
C ASN A 208 -1.93 -6.76 -27.87
N LYS A 209 -1.29 -7.91 -28.08
CA LYS A 209 -0.06 -8.32 -27.38
C LYS A 209 0.98 -8.77 -28.41
N SER A 210 2.21 -8.29 -28.28
CA SER A 210 3.37 -8.74 -29.05
C SER A 210 4.54 -9.00 -28.10
N PHE A 211 5.20 -10.15 -28.24
CA PHE A 211 6.26 -10.60 -27.35
C PHE A 211 7.50 -11.05 -28.13
N SER A 212 8.66 -10.60 -27.67
CA SER A 212 9.98 -11.10 -28.09
C SER A 212 10.74 -11.48 -26.83
N ILE A 213 11.23 -12.71 -26.74
CA ILE A 213 11.93 -13.24 -25.57
C ILE A 213 13.20 -13.91 -26.05
N ASP A 214 14.33 -13.30 -25.75
CA ASP A 214 15.65 -13.81 -26.10
C ASP A 214 16.35 -14.34 -24.82
N ASP A 215 17.38 -15.18 -25.00
CA ASP A 215 18.16 -15.81 -23.93
C ASP A 215 17.34 -16.55 -22.85
N LEU A 216 17.50 -16.16 -21.58
CA LEU A 216 16.89 -16.76 -20.40
C LEU A 216 15.81 -15.84 -19.80
N ALA A 217 15.35 -14.88 -20.58
CA ALA A 217 14.38 -13.90 -20.15
C ALA A 217 12.98 -14.51 -19.98
N SER A 218 12.09 -13.81 -19.25
CA SER A 218 10.72 -14.27 -19.04
C SER A 218 9.70 -13.16 -19.10
N ILE A 219 8.58 -13.42 -19.77
CA ILE A 219 7.41 -12.53 -19.81
C ILE A 219 6.19 -13.28 -19.28
N LYS A 220 5.59 -12.78 -18.19
CA LYS A 220 4.47 -13.42 -17.50
C LYS A 220 3.29 -12.48 -17.26
N GLY A 221 2.09 -12.92 -17.64
CA GLY A 221 0.84 -12.26 -17.29
C GLY A 221 0.44 -12.50 -15.83
N SER A 222 -0.35 -11.60 -15.26
CA SER A 222 -0.89 -11.71 -13.89
C SER A 222 -1.96 -12.82 -13.73
N LYS A 223 -2.51 -13.38 -14.83
CA LYS A 223 -3.46 -14.49 -14.79
C LYS A 223 -2.77 -15.86 -14.84
N TYR A 224 -3.38 -16.84 -14.17
CA TYR A 224 -2.90 -18.22 -14.08
C TYR A 224 -2.91 -18.90 -15.46
N GLY A 225 -1.72 -19.17 -16.02
CA GLY A 225 -1.54 -19.86 -17.31
C GLY A 225 -0.91 -19.00 -18.42
N ASP A 226 -0.73 -17.70 -18.19
CA ASP A 226 -0.15 -16.75 -19.17
C ASP A 226 1.38 -16.68 -19.03
N ASP A 227 2.05 -17.82 -19.17
CA ASP A 227 3.50 -17.91 -19.26
C ASP A 227 3.91 -17.96 -20.74
N TYR A 228 4.45 -16.87 -21.27
CA TYR A 228 4.80 -16.75 -22.68
C TYR A 228 6.24 -17.18 -22.98
N THR A 229 6.94 -17.71 -21.97
CA THR A 229 8.34 -18.16 -22.06
C THR A 229 8.51 -19.33 -23.04
N SER A 230 7.44 -20.05 -23.41
CA SER A 230 7.49 -21.17 -24.35
C SER A 230 7.26 -20.81 -25.83
N VAL A 231 7.07 -19.54 -26.17
CA VAL A 231 6.65 -19.13 -27.53
C VAL A 231 7.85 -18.94 -28.49
N LEU A 232 9.10 -18.97 -28.03
CA LEU A 232 10.25 -18.49 -28.84
C LEU A 232 11.33 -19.50 -29.28
N ASN A 233 11.24 -20.80 -28.98
CA ASN A 233 12.27 -21.75 -29.44
C ASN A 233 12.07 -22.31 -30.86
N THR A 234 11.35 -21.63 -31.75
CA THR A 234 11.19 -22.08 -33.15
C THR A 234 11.58 -20.99 -34.14
N ALA A 235 12.83 -20.52 -34.09
CA ALA A 235 13.34 -19.60 -35.10
C ALA A 235 14.85 -19.75 -35.37
N ILE A 236 15.36 -20.97 -35.50
CA ILE A 236 16.58 -21.24 -36.30
C ILE A 236 16.44 -22.62 -36.97
N ALA A 237 15.95 -22.64 -38.20
CA ALA A 237 16.36 -23.54 -39.28
C ALA A 237 15.50 -23.27 -40.53
N ASP A 238 16.17 -22.75 -41.55
CA ASP A 238 15.97 -22.88 -43.00
C ASP A 238 14.57 -23.10 -43.61
N GLU A 239 14.35 -22.34 -44.69
CA GLU A 239 13.33 -22.57 -45.71
C GLU A 239 13.15 -24.05 -46.05
N LYS A 240 11.94 -24.59 -45.82
CA LYS A 240 11.09 -25.20 -46.85
C LYS A 240 9.80 -25.80 -46.28
N GLU A 241 8.79 -25.71 -47.15
CA GLU A 241 7.56 -26.51 -47.20
C GLU A 241 6.54 -26.35 -46.09
N ASN A 242 5.39 -25.81 -46.52
CA ASN A 242 4.10 -26.03 -45.90
C ASN A 242 3.77 -27.54 -45.96
N PRO A 243 3.39 -28.17 -44.83
CA PRO A 243 2.10 -28.83 -44.88
C PRO A 243 1.27 -28.63 -43.60
N SER A 244 0.04 -28.23 -43.84
CA SER A 244 -1.12 -28.57 -43.03
C SER A 244 -1.30 -30.08 -42.90
N ASN A 245 -1.25 -30.60 -41.67
CA ASN A 245 -2.11 -31.65 -41.09
C ASN A 245 -1.33 -32.27 -39.93
N ASP A 246 -1.76 -32.00 -38.69
CA ASP A 246 -1.21 -32.72 -37.54
C ASP A 246 -2.31 -33.42 -36.75
N GLY A 247 -1.99 -34.65 -36.40
CA GLY A 247 -2.81 -35.68 -35.79
C GLY A 247 -1.88 -36.79 -35.33
N ASP A 248 -1.26 -36.54 -34.19
CA ASP A 248 -0.99 -37.47 -33.09
C ASP A 248 -0.19 -38.74 -33.35
N THR A 249 1.09 -38.72 -32.93
CA THR A 249 1.71 -39.64 -31.95
C THR A 249 3.23 -39.53 -32.07
N THR A 250 3.91 -39.06 -31.03
CA THR A 250 5.39 -39.05 -30.98
C THR A 250 5.91 -40.23 -30.17
N ARG A 251 6.87 -40.98 -30.73
CA ARG A 251 7.53 -42.13 -30.08
C ARG A 251 9.00 -41.82 -29.86
N VAL A 252 9.42 -41.78 -28.59
CA VAL A 252 10.83 -41.55 -28.21
C VAL A 252 11.33 -42.72 -27.35
N LYS A 253 12.56 -43.16 -27.63
CA LYS A 253 13.22 -44.27 -26.94
C LYS A 253 14.49 -43.76 -26.25
N ILE A 254 14.57 -43.91 -24.92
CA ILE A 254 15.74 -43.53 -24.12
C ILE A 254 16.15 -44.75 -23.29
N GLY A 255 17.32 -45.32 -23.61
CA GLY A 255 17.84 -46.53 -22.97
C GLY A 255 16.94 -47.77 -23.14
N LYS A 256 16.78 -48.58 -22.08
CA LYS A 256 15.96 -49.82 -22.09
C LYS A 256 14.44 -49.58 -21.96
N ARG A 257 13.97 -48.33 -21.92
CA ARG A 257 12.53 -48.01 -21.80
C ARG A 257 12.00 -47.39 -23.09
N LYS A 258 10.75 -47.71 -23.43
CA LYS A 258 9.99 -47.11 -24.54
C LYS A 258 8.92 -46.18 -23.94
N LEU A 259 8.78 -44.98 -24.49
CA LEU A 259 7.73 -44.03 -24.16
C LEU A 259 6.85 -43.81 -25.40
N MET A 260 5.54 -43.93 -25.23
CA MET A 260 4.53 -43.76 -26.29
C MET A 260 3.55 -42.70 -25.82
N ILE A 261 3.40 -41.62 -26.60
CA ILE A 261 2.44 -40.55 -26.33
C ILE A 261 1.30 -40.69 -27.33
N ILE A 262 0.14 -41.13 -26.85
CA ILE A 262 -1.11 -41.16 -27.62
C ILE A 262 -1.98 -40.04 -27.04
N GLU A 263 -2.45 -39.14 -27.89
CA GLU A 263 -3.45 -38.15 -27.52
C GLU A 263 -4.83 -38.81 -27.53
N ASP A 264 -5.56 -38.71 -26.42
CA ASP A 264 -6.98 -39.06 -26.43
C ASP A 264 -7.82 -38.08 -25.59
N LYS A 265 -8.88 -37.60 -26.22
CA LYS A 265 -9.83 -36.62 -25.68
C LYS A 265 -10.93 -37.33 -24.91
N LYS A 266 -10.74 -37.52 -23.60
CA LYS A 266 -11.70 -37.30 -22.49
C LYS A 266 -11.35 -38.19 -21.28
N LYS A 267 -11.45 -37.57 -20.10
CA LYS A 267 -11.31 -38.07 -18.72
C LYS A 267 -11.35 -39.60 -18.54
N ASP A 268 -10.27 -40.18 -18.02
CA ASP A 268 -10.16 -40.52 -16.59
C ASP A 268 -8.74 -40.97 -16.22
N LYS A 269 -8.45 -40.87 -14.92
CA LYS A 269 -7.14 -40.94 -14.24
C LYS A 269 -6.39 -42.27 -14.47
N VAL A 270 -5.05 -42.25 -14.31
CA VAL A 270 -4.33 -43.03 -13.25
C VAL A 270 -2.82 -42.68 -13.19
N TYR A 271 -2.44 -42.29 -11.96
CA TYR A 271 -1.19 -42.33 -11.20
C TYR A 271 0.19 -42.39 -11.86
N GLY A 272 0.91 -41.25 -11.74
CA GLY A 272 2.32 -41.21 -11.38
C GLY A 272 2.49 -40.26 -10.20
N LYS A 273 2.83 -40.81 -9.03
CA LYS A 273 3.18 -40.03 -7.83
C LYS A 273 4.52 -39.35 -8.06
N ASP A 274 4.55 -38.04 -7.94
CA ASP A 274 5.59 -37.28 -7.25
C ASP A 274 4.91 -36.06 -6.65
N ASP A 275 4.64 -36.15 -5.34
CA ASP A 275 3.91 -35.18 -4.54
C ASP A 275 4.74 -33.91 -4.31
N ALA A 276 4.82 -33.03 -5.30
CA ALA A 276 5.06 -31.61 -5.03
C ALA A 276 3.72 -30.99 -4.67
N GLU A 277 3.44 -30.85 -3.36
CA GLU A 277 2.24 -30.19 -2.86
C GLU A 277 2.05 -28.84 -3.55
N LYS A 278 1.06 -28.75 -4.44
CA LYS A 278 0.52 -27.48 -4.91
C LYS A 278 -0.05 -26.78 -3.68
N THR A 279 0.69 -25.85 -3.08
CA THR A 279 0.17 -25.00 -2.01
C THR A 279 -1.04 -24.26 -2.57
N HIS A 280 -2.21 -24.65 -2.08
CA HIS A 280 -3.47 -24.03 -2.42
C HIS A 280 -3.72 -22.98 -1.36
N GLU A 281 -3.62 -21.70 -1.74
CA GLU A 281 -3.80 -20.56 -0.84
C GLU A 281 -5.24 -20.55 -0.27
N MET A 282 -5.37 -20.47 1.06
CA MET A 282 -6.65 -20.26 1.74
C MET A 282 -7.10 -18.81 1.57
N LYS A 283 -8.42 -18.54 1.63
CA LYS A 283 -8.91 -17.16 1.63
C LYS A 283 -8.34 -16.39 2.83
N SER A 284 -8.00 -15.13 2.58
CA SER A 284 -7.51 -14.17 3.58
C SER A 284 -8.65 -13.68 4.46
N VAL A 285 -8.49 -13.81 5.78
CA VAL A 285 -9.50 -13.45 6.80
C VAL A 285 -9.01 -12.33 7.72
N TRP A 286 -7.69 -12.20 7.91
CA TRP A 286 -7.09 -11.12 8.69
C TRP A 286 -6.65 -9.97 7.78
N GLY A 287 -5.97 -10.29 6.67
CA GLY A 287 -5.41 -9.33 5.72
C GLY A 287 -6.47 -8.39 5.14
N GLY A 288 -6.18 -7.09 5.26
CA GLY A 288 -7.04 -6.06 4.69
C GLY A 288 -7.07 -4.73 5.42
N PHE A 289 -7.91 -3.84 4.91
CA PHE A 289 -8.30 -2.61 5.60
C PHE A 289 -9.62 -2.81 6.34
N GLU A 290 -9.65 -2.48 7.62
CA GLU A 290 -10.82 -2.61 8.48
C GLU A 290 -11.35 -1.26 8.90
N LEU A 291 -12.67 -1.11 8.85
CA LEU A 291 -13.40 0.06 9.29
C LEU A 291 -14.55 -0.37 10.19
N GLY A 292 -14.69 0.26 11.34
CA GLY A 292 -15.76 -0.05 12.27
C GLY A 292 -16.05 1.03 13.29
N VAL A 293 -16.88 0.66 14.24
CA VAL A 293 -17.15 1.43 15.45
C VAL A 293 -16.50 0.75 16.65
N GLN A 294 -16.26 1.53 17.69
CA GLN A 294 -15.66 1.03 18.93
C GLN A 294 -16.19 1.78 20.14
N GLY A 295 -15.91 1.24 21.33
CA GLY A 295 -16.22 1.91 22.57
C GLY A 295 -15.76 1.12 23.78
N PHE A 296 -15.93 1.73 24.94
CA PHE A 296 -15.68 1.09 26.21
C PHE A 296 -16.91 0.33 26.71
N ALA A 297 -16.66 -0.78 27.39
CA ALA A 297 -17.65 -1.54 28.11
C ALA A 297 -17.08 -2.02 29.45
N THR A 298 -17.95 -2.31 30.40
CA THR A 298 -17.58 -3.04 31.61
C THR A 298 -17.17 -4.49 31.28
N PRO A 299 -16.52 -5.23 32.20
CA PRO A 299 -16.21 -6.65 32.00
C PRO A 299 -17.44 -7.54 31.75
N SER A 300 -18.62 -7.08 32.18
CA SER A 300 -19.91 -7.71 31.90
C SER A 300 -20.54 -7.25 30.58
N MET A 301 -19.75 -6.63 29.68
CA MET A 301 -20.16 -6.12 28.36
C MET A 301 -21.25 -5.03 28.38
N ASN A 302 -21.42 -4.32 29.49
CA ASN A 302 -22.32 -3.16 29.54
C ASN A 302 -21.60 -1.91 29.03
N VAL A 303 -22.13 -1.30 27.96
CA VAL A 303 -21.60 -0.08 27.33
C VAL A 303 -21.94 1.19 28.10
N ARG A 304 -22.90 1.13 29.05
CA ARG A 304 -23.20 2.23 29.96
C ARG A 304 -22.34 2.13 31.20
N MET A 305 -21.67 3.22 31.55
CA MET A 305 -20.71 3.23 32.63
C MET A 305 -21.37 3.50 33.99
N PRO A 306 -20.91 2.85 35.08
CA PRO A 306 -21.32 3.22 36.44
C PRO A 306 -20.95 4.67 36.76
N ALA A 307 -21.67 5.27 37.70
CA ALA A 307 -21.48 6.69 38.08
C ALA A 307 -20.03 7.04 38.44
N SER A 308 -19.29 6.13 39.09
CA SER A 308 -17.91 6.36 39.51
C SER A 308 -16.92 6.56 38.36
N HIS A 309 -17.24 6.09 37.15
CA HIS A 309 -16.37 6.18 35.98
C HIS A 309 -17.15 6.57 34.71
N LYS A 310 -18.21 7.36 34.88
CA LYS A 310 -19.09 7.80 33.79
C LYS A 310 -18.36 8.59 32.70
N PHE A 311 -17.24 9.24 33.05
CA PHE A 311 -16.37 9.94 32.11
C PHE A 311 -15.75 9.04 31.01
N LEU A 312 -15.75 7.72 31.19
CA LEU A 312 -15.30 6.76 30.18
C LEU A 312 -16.41 6.29 29.23
N GLU A 313 -17.65 6.72 29.45
CA GLU A 313 -18.76 6.38 28.55
C GLU A 313 -18.47 6.90 27.13
N SER A 314 -18.57 6.01 26.15
CA SER A 314 -18.18 6.30 24.77
C SER A 314 -19.39 6.65 23.92
N ASN A 315 -19.27 7.71 23.12
CA ASN A 315 -20.18 7.98 22.03
C ASN A 315 -19.83 7.09 20.83
N ILE A 316 -20.42 5.89 20.79
CA ILE A 316 -20.08 4.83 19.81
C ILE A 316 -20.26 5.32 18.36
N GLY A 317 -21.30 6.11 18.08
CA GLY A 317 -21.60 6.61 16.73
C GLY A 317 -20.54 7.56 16.15
N SER A 318 -19.65 8.09 16.99
CA SER A 318 -18.54 8.96 16.61
C SER A 318 -17.16 8.44 17.03
N SER A 319 -17.13 7.20 17.51
CA SER A 319 -15.92 6.46 17.92
C SER A 319 -15.55 5.46 16.84
N TRP A 320 -14.61 5.83 15.98
CA TRP A 320 -14.24 5.07 14.79
C TRP A 320 -13.02 4.18 15.03
N PHE A 321 -13.06 2.98 14.44
CA PHE A 321 -11.98 2.00 14.40
C PHE A 321 -11.43 1.92 12.97
N PHE A 322 -10.11 2.01 12.83
CA PHE A 322 -9.42 1.78 11.56
C PHE A 322 -8.26 0.81 11.77
N ALA A 323 -8.12 -0.20 10.90
CA ALA A 323 -6.95 -1.07 10.92
C ALA A 323 -6.42 -1.36 9.52
N LEU A 324 -5.10 -1.54 9.41
CA LEU A 324 -4.44 -2.07 8.24
C LEU A 324 -3.69 -3.34 8.63
N ASN A 325 -4.12 -4.48 8.09
CA ASN A 325 -3.61 -5.81 8.38
C ASN A 325 -2.82 -6.33 7.17
N MET A 326 -1.52 -6.55 7.33
CA MET A 326 -0.53 -6.71 6.25
C MET A 326 -0.53 -8.09 5.55
N GLY A 327 -1.53 -8.94 5.82
CA GLY A 327 -1.70 -10.26 5.18
C GLY A 327 -1.72 -11.42 6.18
N ASP A 328 -2.14 -12.59 5.68
CA ASP A 328 -2.25 -13.83 6.44
C ASP A 328 -0.98 -14.69 6.24
N LEU A 329 -0.36 -15.12 7.34
CA LEU A 329 0.65 -16.17 7.37
C LEU A 329 0.01 -17.45 7.91
N ASP A 330 -0.22 -18.42 7.04
CA ASP A 330 -0.99 -19.63 7.36
C ASP A 330 -0.10 -20.86 7.59
N GLY A 331 -0.14 -21.39 8.81
CA GLY A 331 0.25 -22.77 9.12
C GLY A 331 -0.93 -23.71 8.93
N HIS A 332 -1.03 -24.35 7.76
CA HIS A 332 -2.11 -25.27 7.44
C HIS A 332 -2.15 -26.48 8.38
N ILE A 333 -3.31 -26.71 9.02
CA ILE A 333 -3.56 -27.88 9.89
C ILE A 333 -4.29 -28.98 9.11
N ILE A 334 -5.36 -28.62 8.38
CA ILE A 334 -6.11 -29.53 7.52
C ILE A 334 -6.14 -28.96 6.11
N LYS A 335 -5.18 -29.40 5.28
CA LYS A 335 -5.00 -28.95 3.89
C LYS A 335 -5.37 -27.46 3.76
N ASN A 336 -6.35 -27.12 2.92
CA ASN A 336 -6.75 -25.72 2.67
C ASN A 336 -8.12 -25.42 3.29
N LYS A 337 -8.43 -26.04 4.41
CA LYS A 337 -9.70 -25.86 5.12
C LYS A 337 -9.50 -25.27 6.49
N LEU A 338 -8.45 -25.70 7.20
CA LEU A 338 -8.16 -25.27 8.56
C LEU A 338 -6.69 -24.87 8.66
N ALA A 339 -6.42 -23.69 9.21
CA ALA A 339 -5.07 -23.19 9.44
C ALA A 339 -4.96 -22.49 10.80
N LEU A 340 -3.75 -22.49 11.35
CA LEU A 340 -3.32 -21.51 12.32
C LEU A 340 -2.78 -20.30 11.55
N THR A 341 -3.37 -19.13 11.75
CA THR A 341 -3.06 -17.91 10.99
C THR A 341 -2.45 -16.86 11.91
N THR A 342 -1.37 -16.25 11.47
CA THR A 342 -0.77 -15.07 12.10
C THR A 342 -0.53 -13.96 11.09
N GLY A 343 0.00 -12.82 11.51
CA GLY A 343 0.24 -11.66 10.64
C GLY A 343 0.74 -10.46 11.44
N LEU A 344 0.77 -9.31 10.77
CA LEU A 344 1.03 -8.01 11.40
C LEU A 344 -0.04 -7.02 10.98
N GLY A 345 -0.32 -6.04 11.84
CA GLY A 345 -1.21 -4.96 11.52
C GLY A 345 -0.97 -3.73 12.36
N ILE A 346 -1.63 -2.65 11.99
CA ILE A 346 -1.64 -1.39 12.73
C ILE A 346 -3.09 -0.92 12.91
N VAL A 347 -3.38 -0.32 14.05
CA VAL A 347 -4.72 0.15 14.41
C VAL A 347 -4.66 1.62 14.80
N TRP A 348 -5.56 2.42 14.24
CA TRP A 348 -5.85 3.77 14.70
C TRP A 348 -7.19 3.76 15.42
N ASN A 349 -7.13 4.02 16.72
CA ASN A 349 -8.31 4.11 17.57
C ASN A 349 -8.72 5.58 17.70
N ASN A 350 -10.02 5.86 17.59
CA ASN A 350 -10.62 7.14 17.91
C ASN A 350 -11.83 6.91 18.81
N ILE A 351 -11.68 7.17 20.10
CA ILE A 351 -12.75 7.01 21.09
C ILE A 351 -13.24 8.39 21.48
N HIS A 352 -14.50 8.70 21.18
CA HIS A 352 -15.17 9.90 21.64
C HIS A 352 -15.85 9.61 22.97
N PHE A 353 -15.49 10.36 24.01
CA PHE A 353 -16.19 10.33 25.29
C PHE A 353 -17.49 11.12 25.20
N ASP A 354 -18.58 10.58 25.76
CA ASP A 354 -19.90 11.22 25.74
C ASP A 354 -20.03 12.33 26.82
N GLY A 355 -19.15 12.28 27.83
CA GLY A 355 -19.13 13.24 28.92
C GLY A 355 -18.34 14.53 28.63
N ASN A 356 -18.57 15.52 29.48
CA ASN A 356 -17.87 16.81 29.44
C ASN A 356 -16.50 16.79 30.15
N ASP A 357 -16.10 15.65 30.74
CA ASP A 357 -14.82 15.50 31.43
C ASP A 357 -13.81 14.77 30.54
N TYR A 358 -12.56 15.20 30.54
CA TYR A 358 -11.48 14.60 29.73
C TYR A 358 -10.43 13.94 30.62
N LEU A 359 -9.68 12.97 30.10
CA LEU A 359 -8.64 12.29 30.89
C LEU A 359 -7.53 13.27 31.28
N THR A 360 -7.18 13.28 32.58
CA THR A 360 -6.13 14.15 33.11
C THR A 360 -4.74 13.64 32.68
N PRO A 361 -3.93 14.42 31.96
CA PRO A 361 -2.56 14.03 31.63
C PRO A 361 -1.62 14.16 32.84
N ASN A 362 -0.51 13.44 32.83
CA ASN A 362 0.53 13.37 33.86
C ASN A 362 0.01 12.95 35.25
N ALA A 363 -1.09 12.19 35.28
CA ALA A 363 -1.67 11.69 36.52
C ALA A 363 -1.14 10.28 36.83
N ASN A 364 -0.76 10.04 38.09
CA ASN A 364 -0.27 8.74 38.55
C ASN A 364 -1.36 7.63 38.54
N THR A 365 -2.63 8.03 38.46
CA THR A 365 -3.83 7.20 38.39
C THR A 365 -4.79 7.75 37.34
N LEU A 366 -5.68 6.91 36.80
CA LEU A 366 -6.69 7.36 35.86
C LEU A 366 -7.68 8.29 36.54
N THR A 367 -7.65 9.56 36.16
CA THR A 367 -8.58 10.60 36.61
C THR A 367 -9.12 11.38 35.42
N ALA A 368 -10.21 12.10 35.64
CA ALA A 368 -10.76 13.02 34.68
C ALA A 368 -10.78 14.45 35.23
N THR A 369 -10.61 15.42 34.34
CA THR A 369 -10.67 16.84 34.63
C THR A 369 -11.90 17.43 33.96
N SER A 370 -12.67 18.20 34.73
CA SER A 370 -13.77 18.98 34.19
C SER A 370 -13.25 20.31 33.61
N PRO A 371 -13.81 20.79 32.49
CA PRO A 371 -13.57 22.13 31.97
C PRO A 371 -13.99 23.22 32.98
N ASN A 372 -13.55 24.45 32.74
CA ASN A 372 -13.97 25.61 33.53
C ASN A 372 -15.51 25.72 33.60
N ALA A 373 -16.03 26.16 34.75
CA ALA A 373 -17.47 26.26 34.99
C ALA A 373 -18.21 26.99 33.85
N GLY A 374 -19.28 26.38 33.33
CA GLY A 374 -20.07 26.90 32.21
C GLY A 374 -19.51 26.57 30.82
N THR A 375 -18.35 25.93 30.71
CA THR A 375 -17.76 25.51 29.42
C THR A 375 -18.18 24.09 29.06
N THR A 376 -18.61 23.88 27.81
CA THR A 376 -18.89 22.55 27.25
C THR A 376 -17.85 22.19 26.19
N LEU A 377 -17.35 20.97 26.22
CA LEU A 377 -16.49 20.38 25.20
C LEU A 377 -17.33 20.08 23.96
N SER A 378 -16.97 20.66 22.82
CA SER A 378 -17.51 20.28 21.51
C SER A 378 -16.84 19.03 20.95
N LEU A 379 -15.67 18.66 21.48
CA LEU A 379 -14.94 17.45 21.12
C LEU A 379 -14.17 16.95 22.34
N ASN A 380 -14.22 15.64 22.59
CA ASN A 380 -13.47 14.99 23.67
C ASN A 380 -13.04 13.58 23.23
N LYS A 381 -11.84 13.46 22.66
CA LYS A 381 -11.42 12.22 21.96
C LYS A 381 -10.08 11.70 22.45
N LEU A 382 -10.05 10.41 22.77
CA LEU A 382 -8.81 9.64 22.92
C LEU A 382 -8.42 9.03 21.58
N TYR A 383 -7.23 9.38 21.11
CA TYR A 383 -6.59 8.77 19.96
C TYR A 383 -5.46 7.86 20.41
N THR A 384 -5.44 6.62 19.90
CA THR A 384 -4.28 5.74 20.06
C THR A 384 -3.85 5.14 18.74
N PHE A 385 -2.56 4.79 18.66
CA PHE A 385 -1.98 4.03 17.58
C PHE A 385 -1.33 2.76 18.15
N ASP A 386 -1.76 1.61 17.66
CA ASP A 386 -1.32 0.30 18.17
C ASP A 386 -0.68 -0.51 17.04
N PHE A 387 0.41 -1.22 17.35
CA PHE A 387 0.88 -2.35 16.53
C PHE A 387 0.17 -3.62 16.96
N THR A 388 -0.12 -4.51 16.01
CA THR A 388 -0.90 -5.73 16.29
C THR A 388 -0.32 -6.98 15.66
N ALA A 389 -0.49 -8.11 16.34
CA ALA A 389 -0.15 -9.43 15.85
C ALA A 389 -1.24 -10.44 16.28
N PRO A 390 -1.95 -11.07 15.33
CA PRO A 390 -2.98 -12.05 15.65
C PRO A 390 -2.42 -13.48 15.74
N LEU A 391 -3.12 -14.33 16.48
CA LEU A 391 -3.02 -15.77 16.43
C LEU A 391 -4.44 -16.34 16.33
N LEU A 392 -4.79 -16.82 15.14
CA LEU A 392 -6.16 -17.20 14.79
C LEU A 392 -6.23 -18.66 14.36
N ILE A 393 -7.32 -19.32 14.70
CA ILE A 393 -7.75 -20.54 14.02
C ILE A 393 -8.67 -20.12 12.88
N LYS A 394 -8.25 -20.37 11.66
CA LYS A 394 -8.99 -20.03 10.44
C LYS A 394 -9.61 -21.28 9.83
N PHE A 395 -10.91 -21.23 9.60
CA PHE A 395 -11.66 -22.21 8.82
C PHE A 395 -12.22 -21.58 7.53
N ALA A 396 -11.75 -22.03 6.38
CA ALA A 396 -12.17 -21.52 5.07
C ALA A 396 -12.41 -22.69 4.08
N PRO A 397 -13.49 -23.47 4.25
CA PRO A 397 -13.79 -24.63 3.43
C PRO A 397 -14.30 -24.21 2.04
N GLY A 398 -13.40 -23.96 1.10
CA GLY A 398 -13.78 -23.56 -0.26
C GLY A 398 -12.57 -23.48 -1.17
N THR A 399 -12.59 -24.28 -2.24
CA THR A 399 -11.47 -24.63 -3.12
C THR A 399 -11.14 -23.58 -4.19
N SER A 400 -9.84 -23.30 -4.38
CA SER A 400 -9.21 -22.74 -5.60
C SER A 400 -9.63 -21.32 -6.02
N LYS A 401 -8.67 -20.55 -6.57
CA LYS A 401 -8.86 -19.19 -7.16
C LYS A 401 -10.00 -19.07 -8.19
N LYS A 402 -10.61 -20.19 -8.64
CA LYS A 402 -11.69 -20.21 -9.65
C LYS A 402 -13.13 -20.22 -9.10
N SER A 403 -13.35 -20.41 -7.80
CA SER A 403 -14.70 -20.34 -7.21
C SER A 403 -15.02 -18.93 -6.72
N LYS A 404 -15.92 -18.22 -7.40
CA LYS A 404 -16.46 -16.90 -6.98
C LYS A 404 -17.48 -17.06 -5.83
N GLY A 405 -17.01 -17.53 -4.69
CA GLY A 405 -17.82 -17.72 -3.49
C GLY A 405 -17.11 -18.63 -2.49
N GLY A 406 -17.25 -18.33 -1.20
CA GLY A 406 -16.72 -19.17 -0.13
C GLY A 406 -16.89 -18.54 1.23
N PHE A 407 -17.58 -19.26 2.11
CA PHE A 407 -17.63 -18.96 3.53
C PHE A 407 -16.24 -19.10 4.15
N HIS A 408 -15.90 -18.17 5.01
CA HIS A 408 -14.69 -18.22 5.80
C HIS A 408 -14.95 -17.61 7.17
N ILE A 409 -14.34 -18.21 8.18
CA ILE A 409 -14.43 -17.79 9.56
C ILE A 409 -13.06 -17.93 10.20
N ALA A 410 -12.70 -16.99 11.07
CA ALA A 410 -11.55 -17.13 11.94
C ALA A 410 -11.89 -16.63 13.34
N THR A 411 -11.28 -17.24 14.34
CA THR A 411 -11.37 -16.78 15.72
C THR A 411 -10.06 -17.03 16.44
N GLY A 412 -9.75 -16.21 17.43
CA GLY A 412 -8.50 -16.31 18.18
C GLY A 412 -8.24 -15.07 19.00
N ALA A 413 -6.97 -14.76 19.19
CA ALA A 413 -6.53 -13.60 19.96
C ALA A 413 -5.69 -12.65 19.10
N ILE A 414 -5.74 -11.37 19.42
CA ILE A 414 -4.90 -10.33 18.83
C ILE A 414 -4.13 -9.67 19.96
N VAL A 415 -2.81 -9.65 19.86
CA VAL A 415 -1.96 -8.87 20.77
C VAL A 415 -1.81 -7.47 20.19
N HIS A 416 -1.97 -6.46 21.04
CA HIS A 416 -1.77 -5.05 20.75
C HIS A 416 -0.59 -4.52 21.56
N TYR A 417 0.24 -3.71 20.94
CA TYR A 417 1.25 -2.88 21.58
C TYR A 417 0.97 -1.41 21.31
N LEU A 418 0.71 -0.63 22.37
CA LEU A 418 0.44 0.80 22.28
C LEU A 418 1.73 1.55 21.92
N ALA A 419 1.72 2.23 20.77
CA ALA A 419 2.86 3.05 20.34
C ALA A 419 2.72 4.52 20.75
N THR A 420 1.49 5.06 20.70
CA THR A 420 1.22 6.44 21.13
C THR A 420 -0.23 6.64 21.51
N SER A 421 -0.46 7.57 22.43
CA SER A 421 -1.77 8.01 22.89
C SER A 421 -1.80 9.53 23.05
N ARG A 422 -2.96 10.12 22.72
CA ARG A 422 -3.23 11.53 22.96
C ARG A 422 -4.71 11.77 23.20
N VAL A 423 -5.03 12.73 24.07
CA VAL A 423 -6.39 13.25 24.26
C VAL A 423 -6.48 14.60 23.57
N VAL A 424 -7.54 14.78 22.77
CA VAL A 424 -7.86 16.03 22.10
C VAL A 424 -9.19 16.53 22.63
N THR A 425 -9.19 17.78 23.09
CA THR A 425 -10.41 18.48 23.53
C THR A 425 -10.61 19.74 22.71
N GLU A 426 -11.86 20.11 22.46
CA GLU A 426 -12.21 21.40 21.86
C GLU A 426 -13.29 22.09 22.69
N THR A 427 -13.10 23.37 22.99
CA THR A 427 -14.11 24.24 23.63
C THR A 427 -14.51 25.36 22.69
N SER A 428 -15.77 25.77 22.74
CA SER A 428 -16.26 26.93 21.97
C SER A 428 -16.58 28.07 22.92
N SER A 429 -15.87 29.20 22.79
CA SER A 429 -16.11 30.40 23.61
C SER A 429 -16.02 31.66 22.75
N GLY A 430 -17.04 32.53 22.84
CA GLY A 430 -17.06 33.80 22.11
C GLY A 430 -16.99 33.70 20.58
N GLY A 431 -17.39 32.57 19.98
CA GLY A 431 -17.30 32.32 18.53
C GLY A 431 -15.96 31.74 18.06
N TYR A 432 -15.02 31.49 18.97
CA TYR A 432 -13.73 30.83 18.69
C TYR A 432 -13.72 29.39 19.21
N HIS A 433 -13.10 28.49 18.44
CA HIS A 433 -12.81 27.12 18.87
C HIS A 433 -11.38 27.06 19.41
N GLN A 434 -11.22 26.67 20.67
CA GLN A 434 -9.92 26.39 21.26
C GLN A 434 -9.73 24.88 21.32
N ARG A 435 -8.74 24.39 20.58
CA ARG A 435 -8.34 22.98 20.57
C ARG A 435 -7.10 22.77 21.41
N VAL A 436 -7.12 21.77 22.29
CA VAL A 436 -6.00 21.37 23.14
C VAL A 436 -5.69 19.90 22.92
N GLU A 437 -4.42 19.60 22.64
CA GLU A 437 -3.92 18.23 22.49
C GLU A 437 -2.96 17.92 23.65
N MET A 438 -3.21 16.80 24.32
CA MET A 438 -2.44 16.34 25.48
C MET A 438 -1.88 14.97 25.14
N ASN A 439 -0.55 14.86 25.02
CA ASN A 439 0.14 13.59 24.83
C ASN A 439 0.53 13.05 26.20
N ASP A 440 0.11 11.84 26.50
CA ASP A 440 0.43 11.12 27.73
C ASP A 440 0.06 9.64 27.56
N ASP A 441 0.51 8.77 28.45
CA ASP A 441 0.08 7.37 28.49
C ASP A 441 -1.34 7.19 29.05
N PHE A 442 -1.86 8.18 29.78
CA PHE A 442 -3.17 8.16 30.46
C PHE A 442 -3.43 6.88 31.28
N ASN A 443 -2.37 6.27 31.80
CA ASN A 443 -2.39 4.98 32.48
C ASN A 443 -2.99 3.84 31.62
N ILE A 444 -2.94 3.95 30.29
CA ILE A 444 -3.35 2.90 29.35
C ILE A 444 -2.37 1.73 29.49
N ASN A 445 -2.89 0.51 29.46
CA ASN A 445 -2.06 -0.68 29.45
C ASN A 445 -1.34 -0.80 28.09
N PRO A 446 0.01 -0.77 28.06
CA PRO A 446 0.76 -0.81 26.81
C PRO A 446 0.61 -2.12 26.04
N PHE A 447 0.20 -3.21 26.71
CA PHE A 447 -0.07 -4.50 26.10
C PHE A 447 -1.52 -4.90 26.32
N ARG A 448 -2.27 -5.11 25.23
CA ARG A 448 -3.66 -5.57 25.28
C ARG A 448 -3.82 -6.85 24.50
N VAL A 449 -4.72 -7.74 24.96
CA VAL A 449 -5.11 -8.93 24.21
C VAL A 449 -6.60 -8.86 23.94
N ASP A 450 -6.98 -8.95 22.67
CA ASP A 450 -8.38 -8.93 22.22
C ASP A 450 -8.78 -10.33 21.73
N ALA A 451 -9.92 -10.85 22.18
CA ALA A 451 -10.58 -11.96 21.51
C ALA A 451 -11.21 -11.46 20.23
N THR A 452 -11.08 -12.21 19.14
CA THR A 452 -11.61 -11.81 17.84
C THR A 452 -12.45 -12.92 17.20
N VAL A 453 -13.51 -12.50 16.51
CA VAL A 453 -14.28 -13.34 15.58
C VAL A 453 -14.39 -12.59 14.26
N ARG A 454 -14.10 -13.30 13.18
CA ARG A 454 -14.13 -12.79 11.81
C ARG A 454 -14.94 -13.73 10.97
N VAL A 455 -15.94 -13.22 10.26
CA VAL A 455 -16.82 -14.01 9.40
C VAL A 455 -16.92 -13.30 8.08
N GLY A 456 -16.79 -14.06 7.00
CA GLY A 456 -17.02 -13.51 5.68
C GLY A 456 -17.61 -14.51 4.71
N TYR A 457 -18.26 -13.93 3.71
CA TYR A 457 -18.74 -14.63 2.55
C TYR A 457 -18.35 -13.84 1.32
N ASP A 458 -17.52 -14.46 0.49
CA ASP A 458 -16.96 -13.84 -0.71
C ASP A 458 -16.17 -12.54 -0.43
N ARG A 459 -16.70 -11.38 -0.79
CA ARG A 459 -16.07 -10.05 -0.60
C ARG A 459 -16.50 -9.36 0.68
N VAL A 460 -17.63 -9.76 1.27
CA VAL A 460 -18.15 -9.15 2.50
C VAL A 460 -17.50 -9.88 3.67
N LYS A 461 -16.77 -9.12 4.47
CA LYS A 461 -16.04 -9.60 5.64
C LYS A 461 -16.40 -8.71 6.82
N LEU A 462 -16.78 -9.34 7.93
CA LEU A 462 -17.14 -8.73 9.19
C LEU A 462 -16.14 -9.16 10.25
N PHE A 463 -15.84 -8.26 11.18
CA PHE A 463 -15.03 -8.57 12.35
C PHE A 463 -15.71 -8.02 13.61
N ALA A 464 -15.43 -8.67 14.73
CA ALA A 464 -15.71 -8.18 16.06
C ALA A 464 -14.55 -8.54 16.99
N ASN A 465 -14.14 -7.59 17.83
CA ASN A 465 -13.08 -7.75 18.81
C ASN A 465 -13.59 -7.34 20.20
N TYR A 466 -13.12 -8.03 21.24
CA TYR A 466 -13.39 -7.69 22.63
C TYR A 466 -12.14 -7.89 23.48
N ALA A 467 -11.73 -6.86 24.22
CA ALA A 467 -10.52 -6.88 25.03
C ALA A 467 -10.64 -7.87 26.20
N LEU A 468 -9.79 -8.90 26.19
CA LEU A 468 -9.61 -9.88 27.27
C LEU A 468 -8.75 -9.35 28.42
N THR A 469 -8.05 -8.23 28.20
CA THR A 469 -7.32 -7.50 29.24
C THR A 469 -7.95 -6.13 29.52
N PRO A 470 -7.81 -5.59 30.74
CA PRO A 470 -8.20 -4.22 31.05
C PRO A 470 -7.49 -3.22 30.13
N TYR A 471 -8.23 -2.18 29.69
CA TYR A 471 -7.68 -1.15 28.81
C TYR A 471 -6.71 -0.22 29.56
N PHE A 472 -7.02 0.10 30.81
CA PHE A 472 -6.16 0.86 31.70
C PHE A 472 -5.47 -0.07 32.70
N ASN A 473 -4.36 0.37 33.28
CA ASN A 473 -3.65 -0.37 34.31
C ASN A 473 -4.52 -0.50 35.58
N THR A 474 -4.89 -1.72 35.97
CA THR A 474 -5.87 -1.99 37.05
C THR A 474 -5.42 -1.57 38.44
N SER A 475 -4.12 -1.42 38.67
CA SER A 475 -3.62 -0.85 39.93
C SER A 475 -3.93 0.64 40.07
N LYS A 476 -4.40 1.27 38.99
CA LYS A 476 -4.50 2.71 38.80
C LYS A 476 -5.83 3.16 38.17
N ALA A 477 -6.74 2.24 37.85
CA ALA A 477 -7.94 2.51 37.06
C ALA A 477 -9.04 1.44 37.24
N PRO A 478 -10.33 1.79 37.00
CA PRO A 478 -11.40 0.82 36.86
C PRO A 478 -11.11 -0.20 35.76
N ASP A 479 -11.60 -1.43 35.96
CA ASP A 479 -11.56 -2.43 34.90
C ASP A 479 -12.59 -2.09 33.82
N VAL A 480 -12.09 -1.62 32.67
CA VAL A 480 -12.85 -1.26 31.48
C VAL A 480 -12.24 -1.96 30.28
N ARG A 481 -13.09 -2.48 29.40
CA ARG A 481 -12.73 -3.26 28.21
C ARG A 481 -13.07 -2.49 26.94
N LEU A 482 -12.20 -2.57 25.95
CA LEU A 482 -12.48 -2.05 24.62
C LEU A 482 -13.22 -3.11 23.79
N PHE A 483 -14.19 -2.69 23.00
CA PHE A 483 -14.77 -3.53 21.94
C PHE A 483 -14.70 -2.77 20.62
N SER A 484 -14.62 -3.52 19.51
CA SER A 484 -14.77 -2.96 18.17
C SER A 484 -15.48 -3.94 17.24
N ALA A 485 -16.23 -3.43 16.27
CA ALA A 485 -16.90 -4.24 15.26
C ALA A 485 -17.07 -3.46 13.95
N GLY A 486 -17.00 -4.15 12.82
CA GLY A 486 -17.07 -3.50 11.52
C GLY A 486 -16.87 -4.42 10.34
N LEU A 487 -16.42 -3.83 9.22
CA LEU A 487 -16.22 -4.45 7.93
C LEU A 487 -14.73 -4.45 7.55
N THR A 488 -14.30 -5.47 6.81
CA THR A 488 -13.00 -5.49 6.11
C THR A 488 -13.24 -5.18 4.63
N LEU A 489 -12.77 -4.03 4.14
CA LEU A 489 -13.16 -3.44 2.84
C LEU A 489 -12.28 -3.89 1.65
N ILE A 490 -11.02 -4.25 1.91
CA ILE A 490 -10.08 -4.74 0.89
C ILE A 490 -9.42 -5.96 1.51
N GLY A 491 -9.60 -7.15 0.94
CA GLY A 491 -8.83 -8.34 1.34
C GLY A 491 -7.65 -8.52 0.40
N PHE A 492 -6.44 -8.65 0.96
CA PHE A 492 -5.24 -9.01 0.21
C PHE A 492 -5.16 -10.52 0.04
#